data_AF-A0A9D4LXT6-F1
#
_entry.id   AF-A0A9D4LXT6-F1
#
_cell.length_a   1.000
_cell.length_b   1.000
_cell.length_c   1.000
_cell.angle_alpha   90.00
_cell.angle_beta   90.00
_cell.angle_gamma   90.00
#
_symmetry.space_group_name_H-M   'P 1'
#
loop_
_entity.id
_entity.type
_entity.pdbx_description
1 polymer ?
#
loop_
_entity_poly.entity_id
_entity_poly.type
_entity_poly.pdbx_seq_one_letter_code
_entity_poly.pdbx_strand_id
1 'polypeptide(L)' 'MPVCSLCSDSEHTSRTCPNIFCYNCEEPGHDLRGCKAPRRLNMVCFRCNMNGHDQKVSGRKT' A
#
# COMPACT_ATOMS: atom_id res chain seq x y z
N MET A 1 0.87 -10.48 21.74
CA MET A 1 1.20 -9.31 20.90
C MET A 1 1.54 -9.82 19.51
N PRO A 2 0.94 -9.29 18.43
CA PRO A 2 1.27 -9.73 17.08
C PRO A 2 2.71 -9.34 16.74
N VAL A 3 3.56 -10.34 16.51
CA VAL A 3 4.92 -10.14 16.03
C VAL A 3 4.90 -9.67 14.58
N CYS A 4 5.79 -8.75 14.24
CA CYS A 4 6.00 -8.27 12.89
C CYS A 4 6.47 -9.41 11.99
N SER A 5 5.68 -9.77 10.97
CA SER A 5 6.05 -10.84 10.03
C SER A 5 7.17 -10.45 9.05
N LEU A 6 7.57 -9.17 9.03
CA LEU A 6 8.64 -8.68 8.15
C LEU A 6 10.02 -8.76 8.79
N CYS A 7 10.11 -8.59 10.12
CA CYS A 7 11.39 -8.59 10.85
C CYS A 7 11.38 -9.41 12.15
N SER A 8 10.30 -10.15 12.42
CA SER A 8 10.10 -11.00 13.60
C SER A 8 10.16 -10.29 14.96
N ASP A 9 10.00 -8.97 14.97
CA ASP A 9 10.03 -8.15 16.19
C ASP A 9 8.64 -8.06 16.86
N SER A 10 8.58 -7.95 18.17
CA SER A 10 7.31 -7.86 18.94
C SER A 10 6.88 -6.44 19.29
N GLU A 11 7.72 -5.43 19.10
CA GLU A 11 7.43 -4.02 19.42
C GLU A 11 6.41 -3.40 18.44
N HIS A 12 6.31 -3.94 17.24
CA HIS A 12 5.45 -3.40 16.18
C HIS A 12 4.81 -4.49 15.34
N THR A 13 3.77 -4.10 14.58
CA THR A 13 3.13 -4.98 13.60
C THR A 13 3.76 -4.81 12.22
N SER A 14 3.49 -5.72 11.30
CA SER A 14 3.91 -5.61 9.90
C SER A 14 3.50 -4.29 9.23
N ARG A 15 2.44 -3.61 9.70
CA ARG A 15 1.99 -2.31 9.18
C ARG A 15 2.83 -1.13 9.65
N THR A 16 3.47 -1.25 10.81
CA THR A 16 4.26 -0.20 11.45
C THR A 16 5.75 -0.53 11.44
N CYS A 17 6.13 -1.55 10.69
CA CYS A 17 7.51 -1.98 10.59
C CYS A 17 8.35 -0.93 9.85
N PRO A 18 9.52 -0.53 10.38
CA PRO A 18 10.41 0.38 9.65
C PRO A 18 10.95 -0.26 8.35
N ASN A 19 11.02 -1.59 8.29
CA ASN A 19 11.40 -2.35 7.10
C ASN A 19 10.25 -2.51 6.09
N ILE A 20 9.10 -1.87 6.31
CA ILE A 20 8.03 -1.88 5.32
C ILE A 20 8.49 -1.15 4.06
N PHE A 21 8.20 -1.74 2.90
CA PHE A 21 8.63 -1.24 1.61
C PHE A 21 7.44 -0.89 0.73
N CYS A 22 7.50 0.27 0.09
CA CYS A 22 6.43 0.75 -0.76
C CYS A 22 6.53 0.18 -2.17
N TYR A 23 5.56 -0.64 -2.57
CA TYR A 23 5.48 -1.18 -3.95
C TYR A 23 5.18 -0.13 -5.04
N ASN A 24 4.94 1.13 -4.68
CA ASN A 24 4.66 2.20 -5.65
C ASN A 24 5.90 3.01 -6.03
N CYS A 25 6.63 3.48 -5.02
CA CYS A 25 7.82 4.30 -5.20
C CYS A 25 9.11 3.56 -4.88
N GLU A 26 9.03 2.31 -4.42
CA GLU A 26 10.18 1.48 -4.12
C GLU A 26 11.04 2.07 -2.98
N GLU A 27 10.40 2.80 -2.06
CA GLU A 27 11.06 3.39 -0.90
C GLU A 27 10.61 2.70 0.41
N PRO A 28 11.52 2.52 1.37
CA PRO A 28 11.19 1.99 2.68
C PRO A 28 10.48 3.02 3.57
N GLY A 29 9.92 2.55 4.70
CA GLY A 29 9.32 3.37 5.75
C GLY A 29 7.83 3.68 5.56
N HIS A 30 7.21 3.25 4.47
CA HIS A 30 5.76 3.35 4.27
C HIS A 30 5.22 2.26 3.34
N ASP A 31 3.93 1.97 3.43
CA ASP A 31 3.24 1.09 2.49
C ASP A 31 2.56 1.88 1.36
N LEU A 32 1.99 1.16 0.40
CA LEU A 32 1.24 1.70 -0.73
C LEU A 32 0.12 2.69 -0.33
N ARG A 33 -0.42 2.61 0.89
CA ARG A 33 -1.44 3.53 1.44
C ARG A 33 -0.83 4.82 1.99
N GLY A 34 0.34 4.74 2.62
CA GLY A 34 1.10 5.88 3.13
C GLY A 34 1.95 6.61 2.08
N CYS A 35 2.05 6.06 0.87
CA CYS A 35 2.84 6.63 -0.21
C CYS A 35 2.32 7.99 -0.67
N LYS A 36 3.18 9.00 -0.62
CA LYS A 36 2.90 10.36 -1.12
C LYS A 36 3.23 10.52 -2.61
N ALA A 37 4.00 9.59 -3.19
CA ALA A 37 4.31 9.63 -4.60
C ALA A 37 3.04 9.37 -5.44
N PRO A 38 2.93 9.95 -6.65
CA PRO A 38 1.83 9.63 -7.54
C PRO A 38 1.79 8.12 -7.73
N ARG A 39 0.59 7.53 -7.62
CA ARG A 39 0.41 6.10 -7.88
C ARG A 39 0.87 5.85 -9.31
N ARG A 40 1.78 4.90 -9.53
CA ARG A 40 2.18 4.43 -10.86
C ARG A 40 0.87 4.03 -11.55
N LEU A 41 0.37 4.88 -12.46
CA LEU A 41 -0.96 4.79 -13.07
C LEU A 41 -1.19 3.51 -13.89
N ASN A 42 -0.14 2.69 -14.04
CA ASN A 42 -0.20 1.33 -14.58
C ASN A 42 -0.71 0.29 -13.55
N MET A 43 -1.19 0.71 -12.37
CA MET A 43 -1.80 -0.20 -11.41
C MET A 43 -3.22 -0.55 -11.89
N VAL A 44 -3.30 -1.50 -12.83
CA VAL A 44 -4.55 -2.19 -13.17
C VAL A 44 -5.16 -2.72 -11.88
N CYS A 45 -6.44 -2.46 -11.68
CA CYS A 45 -7.19 -2.95 -10.54
C CYS A 45 -7.15 -4.49 -10.53
N PHE A 46 -6.39 -5.13 -9.65
CA PHE A 46 -6.29 -6.60 -9.60
C PHE A 46 -7.64 -7.32 -9.38
N ARG A 47 -8.66 -6.61 -8.91
CA ARG A 47 -10.02 -7.14 -8.74
C ARG A 47 -10.89 -7.00 -9.99
N CYS A 48 -10.59 -6.06 -10.87
CA CYS A 48 -11.44 -5.67 -12.00
C CYS A 48 -10.70 -5.57 -13.35
N ASN A 49 -9.40 -5.82 -13.36
CA ASN A 49 -8.45 -5.77 -14.49
C ASN A 49 -8.52 -4.49 -15.36
N MET A 50 -9.13 -3.43 -14.83
CA MET A 50 -9.36 -2.15 -15.49
C MET A 50 -8.34 -1.11 -15.01
N ASN A 51 -7.88 -0.26 -15.93
CA ASN A 51 -7.12 0.94 -15.61
C ASN A 51 -8.10 2.08 -15.23
N GLY A 52 -7.64 3.06 -14.45
CA GLY A 52 -8.41 4.28 -14.16
C GLY A 52 -9.18 4.34 -12.82
N HIS A 53 -9.12 3.29 -11.98
CA HIS A 53 -9.66 3.37 -10.61
C HIS A 53 -8.58 3.82 -9.62
N ASP A 54 -8.45 5.14 -9.44
CA ASP A 54 -7.88 5.67 -8.20
C ASP A 54 -8.83 5.29 -7.06
N GLN A 55 -8.30 4.66 -6.02
CA GLN A 55 -9.07 4.13 -4.89
C GLN A 55 -9.69 5.24 -4.01
N LYS A 56 -9.76 6.50 -4.48
CA LYS A 56 -10.41 7.64 -3.82
C LYS A 56 -11.59 8.23 -4.60
N VAL A 57 -11.89 7.78 -5.82
CA VAL A 57 -13.10 8.19 -6.56
C VAL A 57 -13.96 6.99 -6.96
N SER A 58 -14.28 6.13 -6.00
CA SER A 58 -15.51 5.32 -6.08
C SER A 58 -16.67 6.08 -5.42
N GLY A 59 -16.91 7.31 -5.89
CA GLY A 59 -18.21 7.92 -5.74
C GLY A 59 -19.16 7.16 -6.66
N ARG A 60 -20.08 6.40 -6.08
CA ARG A 60 -21.25 5.85 -6.79
C ARG A 60 -21.81 6.97 -7.67
N LYS A 61 -21.63 6.86 -8.99
CA LYS A 61 -22.50 7.58 -9.92
C LYS A 61 -23.81 6.80 -9.89
N THR A 62 -24.75 7.26 -9.06
CA THR A 62 -26.17 7.17 -9.42
C THR A 62 -26.39 8.04 -10.65
#